data_AF-W4L8A0-F1
#
_entry.id   AF-W4L8A0-F1
#
_cell.length_a   1.000
_cell.length_b   1.000
_cell.length_c   1.000
_cell.angle_alpha   90.00
_cell.angle_beta   90.00
_cell.angle_gamma   90.00
#
_symmetry.space_group_name_H-M   'P 1'
#
loop_
_entity.id
_entity.type
_entity.pdbx_description
1 polymer ?
#
loop_
_entity_poly.entity_id
_entity_poly.type
_entity_poly.pdbx_seq_one_letter_code
_entity_poly.pdbx_strand_id
1 'polypeptide(L)' 'MGEGRAALAGQTLQQLGYTNVSYLAGGFNEWRDSGLPVSHD' A
#
# COMPACT_ATOMS: atom_id res chain seq x y z
N MET A 1 1.78 -1.31 12.56
CA MET A 1 0.41 -1.87 12.49
C MET A 1 -0.46 -1.26 11.36
N GLY A 2 0.11 -0.51 10.40
CA GLY A 2 -0.61 -0.04 9.20
C GLY A 2 -0.49 -0.99 8.01
N GLU A 3 0.45 -1.95 8.07
CA GLU A 3 0.81 -2.81 6.93
C GLU A 3 -0.18 -3.95 6.66
N GLY A 4 -0.92 -4.42 7.67
CA GLY A 4 -1.72 -5.65 7.56
C GLY A 4 -2.81 -5.60 6.50
N ARG A 5 -3.48 -4.45 6.33
CA ARG A 5 -4.60 -4.33 5.37
C ARG A 5 -4.12 -4.32 3.92
N ALA A 6 -3.04 -3.60 3.63
CA ALA A 6 -2.49 -3.52 2.29
C ALA A 6 -1.86 -4.86 1.86
N ALA A 7 -1.21 -5.57 2.79
CA ALA A 7 -0.67 -6.90 2.53
C ALA A 7 -1.77 -7.93 2.21
N LEU A 8 -2.87 -7.93 2.98
CA LEU A 8 -4.01 -8.81 2.72
C LEU A 8 -4.67 -8.50 1.37
N ALA A 9 -4.88 -7.22 1.04
CA ALA A 9 -5.41 -6.83 -0.26
C ALA A 9 -4.46 -7.25 -1.40
N GLY A 10 -3.15 -7.11 -1.20
CA GLY A 10 -2.14 -7.57 -2.15
C GLY A 10 -2.22 -9.08 -2.40
N GLN A 11 -2.40 -9.88 -1.35
CA GLN A 11 -2.61 -11.32 -1.47
C GLN A 11 -3.88 -11.67 -2.24
N THR A 12 -4.99 -10.97 -1.98
CA THR A 12 -6.24 -11.17 -2.73
C THR A 12 -6.06 -10.85 -4.21
N LEU A 13 -5.37 -9.76 -4.55
CA LEU A 13 -5.08 -9.40 -5.95
C LEU A 13 -4.21 -10.47 -6.63
N GLN A 14 -3.19 -10.98 -5.94
CA GLN A 14 -2.38 -12.09 -6.47
C GLN A 14 -3.22 -13.35 -6.72
N GLN A 15 -4.13 -13.69 -5.82
CA GLN A 15 -5.05 -14.83 -5.98
C GLN A 15 -6.02 -14.67 -7.15
N LEU A 16 -6.40 -13.42 -7.48
CA LEU A 16 -7.21 -13.10 -8.65
C LEU A 16 -6.43 -13.16 -9.97
N GLY A 17 -5.13 -13.43 -9.93
CA GLY A 17 -4.29 -13.57 -11.12
C GLY A 17 -3.60 -12.28 -11.55
N TYR A 18 -3.66 -11.20 -10.75
CA TYR A 18 -2.85 -10.02 -11.00
C TYR A 18 -1.37 -10.33 -10.76
N THR A 19 -0.54 -10.14 -11.77
CA THR A 19 0.89 -10.49 -11.75
C THR A 19 1.78 -9.36 -11.24
N ASN A 20 1.35 -8.11 -11.34
CA ASN A 20 2.12 -6.95 -10.90
C ASN A 20 1.42 -6.24 -9.74
N VAL A 21 1.51 -6.83 -8.55
CA VAL A 21 0.91 -6.29 -7.33
C VAL A 21 2.02 -5.84 -6.38
N SER A 22 1.93 -4.60 -5.90
CA SER A 22 2.85 -4.02 -4.93
C SER A 22 2.07 -3.24 -3.88
N TYR A 23 2.58 -3.22 -2.66
CA TYR A 23 2.04 -2.42 -1.56
C TYR A 23 3.17 -1.55 -0.98
N LEU A 24 2.79 -0.40 -0.42
CA LEU A 24 3.75 0.51 0.19
C LEU A 24 4.09 0.02 1.61
N ALA A 25 5.36 -0.33 1.84
CA ALA A 25 5.86 -0.63 3.17
C ALA A 25 5.70 0.60 4.10
N GLY A 26 5.23 0.35 5.32
CA GLY A 26 4.79 1.32 6.35
C GLY A 26 3.72 2.35 5.96
N GLY A 27 3.18 2.23 4.74
CA GLY A 27 1.91 2.82 4.34
C GLY A 27 1.94 4.35 4.25
N PHE A 28 0.75 4.94 4.29
CA PHE A 28 0.57 6.37 4.05
C PHE A 28 1.26 7.26 5.08
N ASN A 29 1.40 6.80 6.33
CA ASN A 29 2.09 7.57 7.35
C ASN A 29 3.56 7.76 7.00
N GLU A 30 4.29 6.69 6.64
CA GLU A 30 5.68 6.83 6.21
C GLU A 30 5.83 7.66 4.94
N TRP A 31 4.91 7.56 3.99
CA TRP A 31 4.89 8.43 2.79
C TRP A 31 4.83 9.91 3.17
N ARG A 32 3.89 10.27 4.05
CA ARG A 32 3.73 11.64 4.55
C ARG A 32 4.94 12.07 5.36
N ASP A 33 5.45 11.21 6.23
CA ASP A 33 6.59 11.51 7.10
C ASP A 33 7.90 11.66 6.30
N SER A 34 7.97 11.03 5.12
CA SER A 34 9.03 11.23 4.13
C SER A 34 8.92 12.56 3.36
N GLY A 35 7.88 13.37 3.63
CA GLY A 35 7.66 14.66 2.97
C GLY A 35 7.26 14.53 1.49
N LEU A 36 6.77 13.35 1.07
CA LEU A 36 6.35 13.12 -0.30
C LEU A 36 5.01 13.82 -0.59
N PRO A 37 4.76 14.22 -1.84
CA PRO A 37 3.54 14.94 -2.19
C PRO A 37 2.29 14.13 -1.86
N VAL A 38 1.32 14.79 -1.25
CA VAL A 38 -0.02 14.26 -0.97
C VAL A 38 -1.03 15.23 -1.57
N SER A 39 -2.10 14.69 -2.17
CA SER A 39 -3.20 15.48 -2.69
C SER A 39 -4.43 15.25 -1.84
N HIS A 40 -5.12 16.33 -1.52
CA HIS A 40 -6.46 16.33 -0.95
C HIS A 40 -7.29 17.27 -1.82
N ASP A 41 -8.45 16.79 -2.28
CA ASP A 41 -9.46 17.62 -2.96
C ASP A 41 -10.11 18.59 -1.97
#